data_AF-A0A9N7R2I3-F1
#
_entry.id   AF-A0A9N7R2I3-F1
#
_cell.length_a   1.000
_cell.length_b   1.000
_cell.length_c   1.000
_cell.angle_alpha   90.00
_cell.angle_beta   90.00
_cell.angle_gamma   90.00
#
_symmetry.space_group_name_H-M   'P 1'
#
loop_
_entity.id
_entity.type
_entity.pdbx_description
1 polymer ?
#
loop_
_entity_poly.entity_id
_entity_poly.type
_entity_poly.pdbx_seq_one_letter_code
_entity_poly.pdbx_strand_id
1 'polypeptide(L)'
;MATNPTPFIHPQHQLISIKLTDSNYQLWRQQTYNAIVGYALESFIAVDFTPPPRFLSSGSTDAPSLNPEFATWVRQDQLLMSWLLSSLSENLLIMMVGKTTSQEVWSSLESNFSGLSKARLMHHKLQLQTLKKGSSNMREFLSKVKACCDALGVARELVSEQN
;
A
#
# COMPACT_ATOMS: atom_id res chain seq x y z
N MET A 1 -14.05 -28.17 18.98
CA MET A 1 -13.80 -27.49 17.69
C MET A 1 -12.31 -27.18 17.64
N ALA A 2 -11.56 -27.84 16.76
CA ALA A 2 -10.11 -27.68 16.68
C ALA A 2 -9.79 -26.39 15.90
N THR A 3 -9.15 -25.43 16.56
CA THR A 3 -8.58 -24.25 15.91
C THR A 3 -7.37 -24.70 15.09
N ASN A 4 -7.53 -24.76 13.77
CA ASN A 4 -6.39 -24.99 12.89
C ASN A 4 -5.38 -23.85 13.09
N PRO A 5 -4.08 -24.14 13.36
CA PRO A 5 -3.08 -23.11 13.45
C PRO A 5 -2.96 -22.45 12.07
N THR A 6 -3.12 -21.12 12.03
CA THR A 6 -2.85 -20.31 10.85
C THR A 6 -1.43 -20.62 10.38
N PRO A 7 -1.21 -20.97 9.11
CA PRO A 7 0.12 -21.33 8.62
C PRO A 7 1.07 -20.16 8.85
N PHE A 8 2.14 -20.42 9.60
CA PHE A 8 3.23 -19.47 9.79
C PHE A 8 3.86 -19.19 8.43
N ILE A 9 3.78 -17.95 7.97
CA ILE A 9 4.42 -17.56 6.72
C ILE A 9 5.92 -17.57 6.95
N HIS A 10 6.61 -18.47 6.26
CA HIS A 10 8.05 -18.34 6.09
C HIS A 10 8.30 -17.32 4.96
N PRO A 11 9.03 -16.22 5.20
CA PRO A 11 9.29 -15.15 4.22
C PRO A 11 10.12 -15.59 2.99
N GLN A 12 10.39 -16.89 2.84
CA GLN A 12 11.23 -17.45 1.78
C GLN A 12 10.45 -17.81 0.51
N HIS A 13 9.11 -17.84 0.55
CA HIS A 13 8.30 -17.97 -0.65
C HIS A 13 8.04 -16.57 -1.23
N GLN A 14 9.02 -16.02 -1.95
CA GLN A 14 8.90 -14.75 -2.68
C GLN A 14 7.81 -14.85 -3.75
N LEU A 15 6.56 -14.60 -3.39
CA LEU A 15 5.47 -14.45 -4.37
C LEU A 15 5.50 -13.08 -5.07
N ILE A 16 6.24 -12.11 -4.51
CA ILE A 16 6.47 -10.79 -5.12
C ILE A 16 7.91 -10.73 -5.60
N SER A 17 8.11 -10.90 -6.91
CA SER A 17 9.43 -10.74 -7.54
C SER A 17 9.77 -9.26 -7.84
N ILE A 18 8.82 -8.34 -7.66
CA ILE A 18 8.94 -6.96 -8.14
C ILE A 18 9.09 -6.03 -6.93
N LYS A 19 10.19 -5.26 -6.89
CA LYS A 19 10.30 -4.15 -5.94
C LYS A 19 9.34 -3.02 -6.32
N LEU A 20 8.58 -2.52 -5.35
CA LEU A 20 7.75 -1.33 -5.52
C LEU A 20 8.63 -0.12 -5.85
N THR A 21 8.23 0.63 -6.85
CA THR A 21 8.80 1.91 -7.27
C THR A 21 7.67 2.92 -7.54
N ASP A 22 8.03 4.16 -7.83
CA ASP A 22 7.07 5.23 -8.12
C ASP A 22 6.21 5.00 -9.39
N SER A 23 6.57 4.02 -10.23
CA SER A 23 5.95 3.75 -11.54
C SER A 23 5.13 2.48 -11.61
N ASN A 24 5.29 1.54 -10.67
CA ASN A 24 4.68 0.20 -10.75
C ASN A 24 3.68 -0.12 -9.63
N TYR A 25 3.23 0.90 -8.89
CA TYR A 25 2.37 0.72 -7.71
C TYR A 25 1.14 -0.15 -7.95
N GLN A 26 0.39 0.04 -9.05
CA GLN A 26 -0.83 -0.74 -9.28
C GLN A 26 -0.53 -2.22 -9.44
N LEU A 27 0.50 -2.57 -10.21
CA LEU A 27 0.94 -3.95 -10.40
C LEU A 27 1.43 -4.56 -9.09
N TRP A 28 2.27 -3.83 -8.35
CA TRP A 28 2.78 -4.27 -7.05
C TRP A 28 1.63 -4.47 -6.05
N ARG A 29 0.68 -3.52 -5.98
CA ARG A 29 -0.46 -3.57 -5.07
C ARG A 29 -1.31 -4.79 -5.36
N GLN A 30 -1.61 -5.06 -6.63
CA GLN A 30 -2.41 -6.23 -7.03
C GLN A 30 -1.73 -7.54 -6.62
N GLN A 31 -0.43 -7.70 -6.91
CA GLN A 31 0.31 -8.91 -6.53
C GLN A 31 0.41 -9.09 -5.01
N THR A 32 0.71 -8.01 -4.30
CA THR A 32 0.87 -8.01 -2.85
C THR A 32 -0.45 -8.32 -2.17
N TYR A 33 -1.54 -7.66 -2.58
CA TYR A 33 -2.87 -7.88 -2.03
C TYR A 33 -3.35 -9.31 -2.28
N ASN A 34 -3.16 -9.86 -3.49
CA ASN A 34 -3.52 -11.25 -3.78
C ASN A 34 -2.76 -12.24 -2.90
N ALA A 35 -1.48 -11.99 -2.61
CA ALA A 35 -0.71 -12.82 -1.71
C ALA A 35 -1.18 -12.67 -0.25
N ILE A 36 -1.51 -11.45 0.22
CA ILE A 36 -2.10 -11.22 1.55
C ILE A 36 -3.40 -12.03 1.71
N VAL A 37 -4.29 -11.96 0.73
CA VAL A 37 -5.54 -12.75 0.69
C VAL A 37 -5.24 -14.25 0.67
N GLY A 38 -4.31 -14.69 -0.16
CA GLY A 38 -3.91 -16.10 -0.26
C GLY A 38 -3.38 -16.68 1.05
N TYR A 39 -2.82 -15.85 1.93
CA TYR A 39 -2.34 -16.25 3.26
C TYR A 39 -3.32 -15.92 4.41
N ALA A 40 -4.52 -15.44 4.12
CA ALA A 40 -5.52 -15.03 5.12
C ALA A 40 -5.00 -13.93 6.08
N LEU A 41 -4.29 -12.94 5.54
CA LEU A 41 -3.67 -11.84 6.29
C LEU A 41 -4.39 -10.50 6.17
N GLU A 42 -5.56 -10.44 5.53
CA GLU A 42 -6.28 -9.20 5.24
C GLU A 42 -6.58 -8.37 6.50
N SER A 43 -6.85 -9.07 7.61
CA SER A 43 -7.11 -8.43 8.90
C SER A 43 -5.94 -7.58 9.40
N PHE A 44 -4.69 -7.90 9.04
CA PHE A 44 -3.52 -7.16 9.49
C PHE A 44 -3.32 -5.83 8.76
N ILE A 45 -3.91 -5.66 7.58
CA ILE A 45 -3.85 -4.40 6.81
C ILE A 45 -5.15 -3.59 6.90
N ALA A 46 -6.19 -4.15 7.51
CA ALA A 46 -7.48 -3.50 7.64
C ALA A 46 -7.43 -2.31 8.62
N VAL A 47 -8.06 -1.19 8.24
CA VAL A 47 -8.04 0.06 9.02
C VAL A 47 -8.82 -0.07 10.34
N ASP A 48 -9.84 -0.93 10.36
CA ASP A 48 -10.75 -1.16 11.48
C ASP A 48 -10.33 -2.34 12.39
N PHE A 49 -9.22 -3.00 12.09
CA PHE A 49 -8.77 -4.13 12.88
C PHE A 49 -8.28 -3.69 14.26
N THR A 50 -8.81 -4.35 15.30
CA THR A 50 -8.40 -4.14 16.68
C THR A 50 -7.55 -5.33 17.15
N PRO A 51 -6.28 -5.13 17.54
CA PRO A 51 -5.43 -6.21 17.99
C PRO A 51 -5.94 -6.83 19.30
N PRO A 52 -5.65 -8.12 19.56
CA PRO A 52 -5.98 -8.74 20.83
C PRO A 52 -5.41 -7.96 22.01
N PRO A 53 -6.09 -7.91 23.17
CA PRO A 53 -5.56 -7.24 24.35
C PRO A 53 -4.22 -7.86 24.77
N ARG A 54 -3.24 -7.01 25.12
CA ARG A 54 -1.90 -7.47 25.55
C ARG A 54 -1.93 -8.31 26.82
N PHE A 55 -2.86 -7.99 27.72
CA PHE A 55 -3.04 -8.67 29.00
C PHE A 55 -4.46 -9.20 29.09
N LEU A 56 -4.61 -10.38 29.68
CA LEU A 56 -5.92 -10.93 30.02
C LEU A 56 -6.47 -10.19 31.24
N SER A 57 -7.76 -9.87 31.24
CA SER A 57 -8.42 -9.28 32.40
C SER A 57 -8.46 -10.30 33.55
N SER A 58 -7.57 -10.15 34.53
CA SER A 58 -7.63 -10.93 35.76
C SER A 58 -8.70 -10.34 36.68
N GLY A 59 -9.71 -11.13 37.03
CA GLY A 59 -10.73 -10.77 38.01
C GLY A 59 -10.25 -10.82 39.46
N SER A 60 -8.99 -11.19 39.71
CA SER A 60 -8.37 -11.26 41.04
C SER A 60 -7.13 -10.36 41.12
N THR A 61 -6.76 -9.98 42.34
CA THR A 61 -5.63 -9.13 42.77
C THR A 61 -4.22 -9.65 42.40
N ASP A 62 -4.11 -10.48 41.36
CA ASP A 62 -2.86 -11.02 40.84
C ASP A 62 -2.37 -10.20 39.63
N ALA A 63 -1.06 -10.22 39.40
CA ALA A 63 -0.41 -9.51 38.31
C ALA A 63 -1.02 -9.89 36.94
N PRO A 64 -1.20 -8.93 36.01
CA PRO A 64 -1.85 -9.19 34.73
C PRO A 64 -1.09 -10.24 33.91
N SER A 65 -1.77 -11.33 33.54
CA SER A 65 -1.20 -12.39 32.70
C SER A 65 -1.15 -11.97 31.23
N LEU A 66 -0.02 -12.26 30.54
CA LEU A 66 0.16 -11.97 29.12
C LEU A 66 -0.81 -12.81 28.26
N ASN A 67 -1.40 -12.18 27.25
CA ASN A 67 -2.26 -12.87 26.29
C ASN A 67 -1.40 -13.57 25.20
N PRO A 68 -1.45 -14.91 25.08
CA PRO A 68 -0.73 -15.64 24.03
C PRO A 68 -1.21 -15.28 22.61
N GLU A 69 -2.47 -14.88 22.45
CA GLU A 69 -3.02 -14.44 21.16
C GLU A 69 -2.37 -13.12 20.71
N PHE A 70 -2.12 -12.19 21.65
CA PHE A 70 -1.41 -10.96 21.35
C PHE A 70 0.01 -11.24 20.88
N ALA A 71 0.73 -12.17 21.54
CA ALA A 71 2.08 -12.54 21.12
C ALA A 71 2.11 -13.17 19.71
N THR A 72 1.10 -13.99 19.40
CA THR A 72 0.93 -14.62 18.08
C THR A 72 0.62 -13.56 17.02
N TRP A 73 -0.28 -12.64 17.33
CA TRP A 73 -0.63 -11.51 16.47
C TRP A 73 0.59 -10.64 16.17
N VAL A 74 1.34 -10.21 17.19
CA VAL A 74 2.57 -9.41 17.01
C VAL A 74 3.54 -10.13 16.08
N ARG A 75 3.77 -11.43 16.29
CA ARG A 75 4.69 -12.19 15.45
C ARG A 75 4.26 -12.18 13.98
N GLN A 76 2.97 -12.38 13.71
CA GLN A 76 2.45 -12.42 12.34
C GLN A 76 2.45 -11.03 11.68
N ASP A 77 2.06 -9.99 12.42
CA ASP A 77 2.12 -8.60 11.97
C ASP A 77 3.55 -8.20 11.59
N GLN A 78 4.54 -8.52 12.42
CA GLN A 78 5.93 -8.17 12.17
C GLN A 78 6.53 -8.96 10.99
N LEU A 79 6.09 -10.19 10.76
CA LEU A 79 6.47 -10.96 9.56
C LEU A 79 5.90 -10.32 8.28
N LEU A 80 4.62 -9.95 8.30
CA LEU A 80 3.98 -9.25 7.18
C LEU A 80 4.65 -7.90 6.92
N MET A 81 4.93 -7.14 7.97
CA MET A 81 5.63 -5.86 7.88
C MET A 81 7.03 -6.03 7.29
N SER A 82 7.81 -7.01 7.77
CA SER A 82 9.14 -7.30 7.23
C SER A 82 9.08 -7.65 5.74
N TRP A 83 8.10 -8.45 5.33
CA TRP A 83 7.88 -8.78 3.93
C TRP A 83 7.49 -7.57 3.09
N LEU A 84 6.53 -6.74 3.55
CA LEU A 84 6.15 -5.50 2.88
C LEU A 84 7.37 -4.60 2.68
N LEU A 85 8.14 -4.33 3.74
CA LEU A 85 9.36 -3.51 3.67
C LEU A 85 10.40 -4.09 2.70
N SER A 86 10.61 -5.41 2.70
CA SER A 86 11.56 -6.06 1.79
C SER A 86 11.21 -5.88 0.30
N SER A 87 9.93 -5.67 0.01
CA SER A 87 9.42 -5.45 -1.33
C SER A 87 9.51 -3.98 -1.79
N LEU A 88 9.98 -3.05 -0.96
CA LEU A 88 10.07 -1.63 -1.29
C LEU A 88 11.43 -1.25 -1.89
N SER A 89 11.44 -0.22 -2.74
CA SER A 89 12.67 0.49 -3.09
C SER A 89 13.17 1.37 -1.93
N GLU A 90 14.45 1.70 -1.95
CA GLU A 90 15.12 2.43 -0.86
C GLU A 90 14.49 3.80 -0.57
N ASN A 91 14.10 4.55 -1.60
CA ASN A 91 13.42 5.83 -1.44
C ASN A 91 12.06 5.69 -0.71
N LEU A 92 11.36 4.58 -0.91
CA LEU A 92 10.08 4.32 -0.25
C LEU A 92 10.27 3.82 1.18
N LEU A 93 11.35 3.07 1.46
CA LEU A 93 11.71 2.63 2.81
C LEU A 93 11.91 3.81 3.77
N ILE A 94 12.51 4.91 3.31
CA ILE A 94 12.70 6.12 4.12
C ILE A 94 11.36 6.66 4.66
N MET A 95 10.29 6.57 3.85
CA MET A 95 8.96 7.02 4.27
C MET A 95 8.31 6.10 5.32
N MET A 96 8.80 4.88 5.47
CA MET A 96 8.26 3.89 6.40
C MET A 96 8.89 3.97 7.80
N VAL A 97 9.88 4.84 7.99
CA VAL A 97 10.53 5.03 9.29
C VAL A 97 9.50 5.47 10.34
N GLY A 98 9.51 4.80 11.49
CA GLY A 98 8.59 5.08 12.61
C GLY A 98 7.22 4.41 12.49
N LYS A 99 6.92 3.72 11.39
CA LYS A 99 5.77 2.80 11.32
C LYS A 99 6.12 1.53 12.08
N THR A 100 5.17 1.01 12.84
CA THR A 100 5.34 -0.10 13.79
C THR A 100 4.50 -1.32 13.46
N THR A 101 3.48 -1.16 12.62
CA THR A 101 2.59 -2.25 12.19
C THR A 101 2.53 -2.38 10.67
N SER A 102 2.12 -3.55 10.20
CA SER A 102 1.89 -3.79 8.78
C SER A 102 0.77 -2.91 8.20
N GLN A 103 -0.30 -2.67 8.97
CA GLN A 103 -1.38 -1.73 8.64
C GLN A 103 -0.86 -0.31 8.36
N GLU A 104 0.00 0.20 9.24
CA GLU A 104 0.58 1.53 9.11
C GLU A 104 1.43 1.67 7.84
N VAL A 105 2.21 0.64 7.50
CA VAL A 105 2.99 0.58 6.26
C VAL A 105 2.05 0.56 5.05
N TRP A 106 1.07 -0.34 5.04
CA TRP A 106 0.10 -0.49 3.95
C TRP A 106 -0.66 0.83 3.68
N SER A 107 -1.21 1.43 4.74
CA SER A 107 -1.98 2.68 4.66
C SER A 107 -1.11 3.86 4.18
N SER A 108 0.15 3.90 4.60
CA SER A 108 1.09 4.95 4.17
C SER A 108 1.39 4.85 2.67
N LEU A 109 1.52 3.63 2.13
CA LEU A 109 1.69 3.39 0.71
C LEU A 109 0.43 3.80 -0.07
N GLU A 110 -0.76 3.37 0.37
CA GLU A 110 -2.03 3.77 -0.26
C GLU A 110 -2.21 5.29 -0.29
N SER A 111 -1.89 5.98 0.81
CA SER A 111 -1.96 7.44 0.88
C SER A 111 -0.93 8.12 -0.03
N ASN A 112 0.32 7.63 -0.09
CA ASN A 112 1.35 8.24 -0.92
C ASN A 112 0.99 8.15 -2.41
N PHE A 113 0.60 6.96 -2.87
CA PHE A 113 0.32 6.73 -4.28
C PHE A 113 -1.02 7.29 -4.76
N SER A 114 -2.00 7.45 -3.87
CA SER A 114 -3.20 8.25 -4.17
C SER A 114 -2.90 9.76 -4.21
N GLY A 115 -1.95 10.25 -3.41
CA GLY A 115 -1.44 11.61 -3.50
C GLY A 115 -0.73 11.87 -4.84
N LEU A 116 0.15 10.96 -5.25
CA LEU A 116 0.87 11.02 -6.52
C LEU A 116 -0.06 10.98 -7.73
N SER A 117 -1.09 10.12 -7.73
CA SER A 117 -2.08 10.08 -8.82
C SER A 117 -2.83 11.41 -8.95
N LYS A 118 -3.28 11.99 -7.82
CA LYS A 118 -3.93 13.31 -7.78
C LYS A 118 -3.00 14.44 -8.24
N ALA A 119 -1.73 14.43 -7.84
CA ALA A 119 -0.74 15.42 -8.25
C ALA A 119 -0.46 15.34 -9.77
N ARG A 120 -0.29 14.12 -10.31
CA ARG A 120 -0.14 13.89 -11.75
C ARG A 120 -1.35 14.39 -12.53
N LEU A 121 -2.56 14.08 -12.06
CA LEU A 121 -3.81 14.57 -12.66
C LEU A 121 -3.86 16.11 -12.68
N MET A 122 -3.50 16.77 -11.57
CA MET A 122 -3.46 18.24 -11.48
C MET A 122 -2.40 18.83 -12.43
N HIS A 123 -1.22 18.24 -12.50
CA HIS A 123 -0.15 18.67 -13.40
C HIS A 123 -0.60 18.64 -14.86
N HIS A 124 -1.22 17.55 -15.30
CA HIS A 124 -1.73 17.44 -16.67
C HIS A 124 -2.88 18.43 -16.95
N LYS A 125 -3.78 18.68 -15.99
CA LYS A 125 -4.81 19.73 -16.13
C LYS A 125 -4.20 21.11 -16.30
N LEU A 126 -3.20 21.44 -15.48
CA LEU A 126 -2.50 22.73 -15.57
C LEU A 126 -1.75 22.87 -16.89
N GLN A 127 -1.07 21.81 -17.36
CA GLN A 127 -0.41 21.84 -18.67
C GLN A 127 -1.41 22.11 -19.80
N LEU A 128 -2.58 21.46 -19.79
CA LEU A 128 -3.62 21.71 -20.79
C LEU A 128 -4.15 23.15 -20.73
N GLN A 129 -4.39 23.69 -19.53
CA GLN A 129 -4.88 25.05 -19.33
C GLN A 129 -3.86 26.13 -19.74
N THR A 130 -2.58 25.85 -19.54
CA THR A 130 -1.49 26.79 -19.87
C THR A 130 -0.93 26.58 -21.28
N LEU A 131 -1.36 25.51 -21.99
CA LEU A 131 -0.91 25.20 -23.33
C LEU A 131 -1.33 26.31 -24.30
N LYS A 132 -0.35 27.05 -24.81
CA LYS A 132 -0.54 28.04 -25.88
C LYS A 132 0.13 27.52 -27.15
N LYS A 133 -0.48 27.77 -28.30
CA LYS A 133 0.11 27.47 -29.61
C LYS A 133 1.50 28.11 -29.78
N GLY A 134 1.67 29.35 -29.32
CA GLY A 134 2.93 30.07 -29.43
C GLY A 134 3.45 30.10 -30.87
N SER A 135 4.74 29.82 -31.03
CA SER A 135 5.43 29.66 -32.31
C SER A 135 5.30 28.26 -32.93
N SER A 136 4.66 27.29 -32.25
CA SER A 136 4.49 25.94 -32.78
C SER A 136 3.54 25.93 -33.98
N ASN A 137 3.83 25.06 -34.96
CA ASN A 137 2.90 24.81 -36.05
C ASN A 137 1.65 24.05 -35.52
N MET A 138 0.56 24.09 -36.29
CA MET A 138 -0.72 23.53 -35.85
C MET A 138 -0.63 22.03 -35.51
N ARG A 139 0.18 21.27 -36.27
CA ARG A 139 0.36 19.83 -36.06
C ARG A 139 1.05 19.52 -34.73
N GLU A 140 2.11 20.24 -34.40
CA GLU A 140 2.81 20.12 -33.12
C GLU A 140 1.93 20.51 -31.94
N PHE A 141 1.14 21.58 -32.09
CA PHE A 141 0.20 22.00 -31.06
C PHE A 141 -0.87 20.94 -30.79
N LEU A 142 -1.52 20.42 -31.85
CA LEU A 142 -2.52 19.36 -31.73
C LEU A 142 -1.93 18.06 -31.17
N SER A 143 -0.68 17.73 -31.52
CA SER A 143 0.03 16.59 -30.94
C SER A 143 0.23 16.74 -29.43
N LYS A 144 0.65 17.93 -28.96
CA LYS A 144 0.79 18.24 -27.52
C LYS A 144 -0.54 18.20 -26.78
N VAL A 145 -1.60 18.73 -27.38
CA VAL A 145 -2.97 18.66 -26.83
C VAL A 145 -3.40 17.19 -26.70
N LYS A 146 -3.22 16.40 -27.76
CA LYS A 146 -3.56 14.97 -27.75
C LYS A 146 -2.78 14.20 -26.69
N ALA A 147 -1.47 14.42 -26.57
CA ALA A 147 -0.64 13.78 -25.55
C ALA A 147 -1.11 14.13 -24.11
N CYS A 148 -1.48 15.39 -23.85
CA CYS A 148 -2.07 15.78 -22.56
C CYS A 148 -3.43 15.12 -22.31
N CYS A 149 -4.31 15.06 -23.31
CA CYS A 149 -5.61 14.41 -23.19
C CYS A 149 -5.49 12.90 -22.94
N ASP A 150 -4.58 12.23 -23.66
CA ASP A 150 -4.32 10.80 -23.49
C ASP A 150 -3.75 10.53 -22.06
N ALA A 151 -2.82 11.37 -21.59
CA ALA A 151 -2.29 11.28 -20.21
C ALA A 151 -3.36 11.57 -19.14
N LEU A 152 -4.30 12.49 -19.40
CA LEU A 152 -5.45 12.76 -18.52
C LEU A 152 -6.43 11.58 -18.48
N GLY A 153 -6.62 10.88 -19.58
CA GLY A 153 -7.42 9.65 -19.65
C GLY A 153 -6.86 8.58 -18.71
N VAL A 154 -5.57 8.27 -18.85
CA VAL A 154 -4.86 7.29 -18.01
C VAL A 154 -4.87 7.72 -16.54
N ALA A 155 -4.58 8.99 -16.24
CA ALA A 155 -4.59 9.49 -14.87
C ALA A 155 -5.98 9.44 -14.23
N ARG A 156 -7.06 9.61 -15.02
CA ARG A 156 -8.44 9.52 -14.52
C ARG A 156 -8.80 8.07 -14.18
N GLU A 157 -8.41 7.11 -15.01
CA GLU A 157 -8.64 5.68 -14.78
C GLU A 157 -7.93 5.19 -13.51
N LEU A 158 -6.67 5.61 -13.32
CA LEU A 158 -5.89 5.32 -12.12
C LEU A 158 -6.49 5.90 -10.83
N VAL A 159 -7.27 6.98 -10.92
CA VAL A 159 -7.97 7.58 -9.77
C VAL A 159 -9.32 6.92 -9.54
N SER A 160 -10.02 6.48 -10.59
CA SER A 160 -11.28 5.74 -10.43
C SER A 160 -11.10 4.35 -9.83
N GLU A 161 -9.96 3.68 -10.07
CA GLU A 161 -9.64 2.39 -9.43
C GLU A 161 -9.21 2.52 -7.95
N GLN A 162 -9.09 3.75 -7.43
CA GLN A 162 -8.67 4.06 -6.05
C GLN A 162 -9.85 4.41 -5.13
N ASN A 163 -11.09 4.45 -5.62
CA ASN A 163 -12.33 4.70 -4.87
C ASN A 163 -13.23 3.47 -4.88
#